data_AF-A0A2D5VCR9-F1
#
_entry.id   AF-A0A2D5VCR9-F1
#
_cell.length_a   1.000
_cell.length_b   1.000
_cell.length_c   1.000
_cell.angle_alpha   90.00
_cell.angle_beta   90.00
_cell.angle_gamma   90.00
#
_symmetry.space_group_name_H-M   'P 1'
#
loop_
_entity.id
_entity.type
_entity.pdbx_description
1 polymer ?
#
loop_
_entity_poly.entity_id
_entity_poly.type
_entity_poly.pdbx_seq_one_letter_code
_entity_poly.pdbx_strand_id
1 'polypeptide(L)' 'MVLLRKQLSTGLKKQLENLSPDQVLIDPRPEDILALDEIWSLVDSKANTAWLGFAIGRRAQQLVGWHVGQRDTVLAN' A
#
# COMPACT_ATOMS: atom_id res chain seq x y z
N MET A 1 10.20 24.35 -3.36
CA MET A 1 9.22 23.29 -3.05
C MET A 1 9.06 22.23 -4.15
N VAL A 2 8.93 22.58 -5.44
CA VAL A 2 8.76 21.60 -6.54
C VAL A 2 9.97 20.66 -6.71
N LEU A 3 11.19 21.18 -6.55
CA LEU A 3 12.43 20.39 -6.65
C LEU A 3 12.53 19.33 -5.55
N LEU A 4 12.13 19.68 -4.32
CA LEU A 4 12.14 18.79 -3.17
C LEU A 4 11.15 17.63 -3.34
N ARG A 5 9.94 17.90 -3.87
CA ARG A 5 8.96 16.86 -4.23
C ARG A 5 9.50 15.90 -5.28
N LYS A 6 10.15 16.40 -6.33
CA LYS A 6 10.76 15.55 -7.38
C LYS A 6 11.90 14.70 -6.84
N GLN A 7 12.77 15.25 -6.00
CA GLN A 7 13.88 14.50 -5.41
C GLN A 7 13.38 13.41 -4.45
N LEU A 8 12.38 13.72 -3.62
CA LEU A 8 11.70 12.74 -2.77
C LEU A 8 11.05 11.63 -3.60
N SER A 9 10.32 11.96 -4.67
CA SER A 9 9.68 10.94 -5.51
C SER A 9 10.68 10.03 -6.22
N THR A 10 11.79 10.58 -6.73
CA THR A 10 12.80 9.79 -7.43
C THR A 10 13.60 8.91 -6.47
N GLY A 11 14.00 9.44 -5.32
CA GLY A 11 14.71 8.69 -4.29
C GLY A 11 13.85 7.56 -3.72
N LEU A 12 12.58 7.86 -3.41
CA LEU A 12 11.61 6.88 -2.92
C LEU A 12 11.35 5.79 -3.96
N LYS A 13 11.16 6.16 -5.24
CA LYS A 13 10.94 5.18 -6.31
C LYS A 13 12.10 4.18 -6.42
N LYS A 14 13.34 4.66 -6.42
CA LYS A 14 14.54 3.81 -6.52
C LYS A 14 14.69 2.87 -5.31
N GLN A 15 14.28 3.32 -4.12
CA GLN A 15 14.26 2.48 -2.92
C GLN A 15 13.16 1.41 -3.01
N LEU A 16 11.96 1.78 -3.48
CA LEU A 16 10.83 0.87 -3.61
C LEU A 16 11.03 -0.18 -4.72
N GLU A 17 11.68 0.15 -5.83
CA GLU A 17 11.93 -0.77 -6.94
C GLU A 17 12.75 -2.01 -6.53
N ASN A 18 13.49 -1.94 -5.42
CA ASN A 18 14.35 -3.04 -4.93
C ASN A 18 13.82 -3.70 -3.66
N LEU A 19 12.68 -3.28 -3.14
CA LEU A 19 12.10 -3.82 -1.91
C LEU A 19 10.94 -4.74 -2.26
N SER A 20 11.00 -6.00 -1.81
CA SER A 20 9.78 -6.80 -1.74
C SER A 20 8.91 -6.29 -0.60
N PRO A 21 7.57 -6.36 -0.72
CA PRO A 21 6.67 -5.92 0.35
C PRO A 21 6.98 -6.57 1.70
N ASP A 22 7.34 -7.85 1.72
CA ASP A 22 7.64 -8.60 2.94
C ASP A 22 8.89 -8.07 3.68
N GLN A 23 9.78 -7.35 3.00
CA GLN A 23 10.95 -6.71 3.64
C GLN A 23 10.60 -5.48 4.48
N VAL A 24 9.40 -4.93 4.30
CA VAL A 24 8.93 -3.74 5.03
C VAL A 24 7.77 -4.05 5.98
N LEU A 25 7.27 -5.29 5.98
CA LEU A 25 6.26 -5.73 6.95
C LEU A 25 6.89 -5.95 8.32
N ILE A 26 6.14 -5.58 9.35
CA ILE A 26 6.53 -5.81 10.73
C ILE A 26 5.57 -6.81 11.34
N ASP A 27 6.13 -7.81 12.04
CA ASP A 27 5.34 -8.85 12.68
C ASP A 27 4.43 -8.24 13.76
N PRO A 28 3.10 -8.42 13.64
CA PRO A 28 2.18 -7.93 14.65
C PRO A 28 2.26 -8.80 15.90
N ARG A 29 2.11 -8.19 17.07
CA ARG A 29 1.99 -8.92 18.34
C ARG A 29 0.54 -9.31 18.58
N PRO A 30 0.26 -10.38 19.36
CA PRO A 30 -1.10 -10.85 19.60
C PRO A 30 -2.05 -9.79 20.17
N GLU A 31 -1.52 -8.82 20.93
CA GLU A 31 -2.29 -7.73 21.54
C GLU A 31 -2.44 -6.49 20.64
N ASP A 32 -1.81 -6.47 19.46
CA ASP A 32 -1.84 -5.30 18.59
C ASP A 32 -3.21 -5.16 17.92
N ILE A 33 -3.77 -3.96 18.02
CA ILE A 33 -4.99 -3.59 17.29
C ILE A 33 -4.60 -3.17 15.88
N LEU A 34 -5.15 -3.85 14.88
CA LEU A 34 -4.93 -3.55 13.48
C LEU A 34 -6.07 -2.70 12.93
N ALA A 35 -5.71 -1.66 12.18
CA ALA A 35 -6.61 -0.94 11.31
C ALA A 35 -6.49 -1.56 9.91
N LEU A 36 -7.64 -1.88 9.31
CA LEU A 36 -7.72 -2.28 7.91
C LEU A 36 -8.12 -1.07 7.10
N ASP A 37 -7.43 -0.86 5.99
CA ASP A 37 -7.72 0.23 5.08
C ASP A 37 -7.43 -0.20 3.63
N GLU A 38 -8.11 0.46 2.69
CA GLU A 38 -8.12 0.11 1.28
C GLU A 38 -7.82 1.35 0.44
N ILE A 39 -6.87 1.25 -0.47
CA ILE A 39 -6.60 2.30 -1.45
C ILE A 39 -7.06 1.85 -2.83
N TRP A 40 -7.84 2.74 -3.45
CA TRP A 40 -8.15 2.66 -4.87
C TRP A 40 -6.93 3.08 -5.67
N SER A 41 -6.31 2.13 -6.36
CA SER A 41 -5.16 2.42 -7.22
C SER A 41 -5.42 1.94 -8.64
N LEU A 42 -5.32 2.85 -9.60
CA LEU A 42 -5.14 2.49 -11.01
C LEU A 42 -3.65 2.15 -11.15
N VAL A 43 -3.33 0.87 -11.13
CA VAL A 43 -1.93 0.42 -11.11
C VAL A 43 -1.38 0.46 -12.53
N ASP A 44 -0.48 1.40 -12.80
CA ASP A 44 0.20 1.63 -14.09
C ASP A 44 -0.72 2.11 -15.23
N SER A 45 -1.90 1.50 -15.39
CA SER A 45 -2.92 1.83 -16.39
C SER A 45 -4.30 1.93 -15.77
N LYS A 46 -5.17 2.79 -16.34
CA LYS A 46 -6.59 2.86 -15.96
C LYS A 46 -7.37 1.59 -16.29
N ALA A 47 -6.82 0.73 -17.15
CA ALA A 47 -7.38 -0.58 -17.48
C ALA A 47 -7.08 -1.64 -16.40
N ASN A 48 -6.07 -1.40 -15.55
CA ASN A 48 -5.67 -2.32 -14.49
C ASN A 48 -6.38 -1.94 -13.19
N THR A 49 -7.58 -2.48 -13.02
CA THR A 49 -8.38 -2.26 -11.83
C THR A 49 -8.06 -3.32 -10.78
N ALA A 50 -7.35 -2.91 -9.74
CA ALA A 50 -7.06 -3.74 -8.58
C ALA A 50 -7.43 -2.98 -7.29
N TRP A 51 -7.77 -3.72 -6.25
CA TRP A 51 -7.83 -3.19 -4.89
C TRP A 51 -6.53 -3.54 -4.17
N LEU A 52 -5.96 -2.56 -3.46
CA LEU A 52 -4.86 -2.77 -2.53
C LEU A 52 -5.41 -2.63 -1.12
N GLY A 53 -5.52 -3.74 -0.41
CA GLY A 53 -5.83 -3.78 1.01
C GLY A 53 -4.55 -3.80 1.84
N PHE A 54 -4.57 -3.16 3.00
CA PHE A 54 -3.46 -3.18 3.94
C PHE A 54 -3.94 -3.24 5.38
N ALA A 55 -3.11 -3.86 6.22
CA ALA A 55 -3.28 -3.90 7.66
C ALA A 55 -2.18 -3.05 8.32
N ILE A 56 -2.59 -2.10 9.16
CA ILE A 56 -1.70 -1.16 9.85
C ILE A 56 -1.84 -1.34 11.35
N GLY A 57 -0.73 -1.52 12.06
CA GLY A 57 -0.74 -1.50 13.52
C GLY A 57 -1.14 -0.11 14.04
N ARG A 58 -2.27 -0.01 14.76
CA ARG A 58 -2.85 1.28 15.18
C ARG A 58 -1.91 2.13 16.03
N ARG A 59 -1.09 1.50 16.87
CA ARG A 59 -0.14 2.18 17.76
C ARG A 59 1.09 2.69 17.02
N ALA A 60 1.71 1.84 16.21
CA ALA A 60 2.99 2.14 15.57
C ALA A 60 2.83 2.77 14.17
N GLN A 61 1.63 2.72 13.59
CA GLN A 61 1.33 3.11 12.21
C GLN A 61 2.25 2.39 11.20
N GLN A 62 2.56 1.13 11.49
CA GLN A 62 3.42 0.28 10.69
C GLN A 62 2.58 -0.72 9.90
N LEU A 63 3.00 -0.99 8.67
CA LEU A 63 2.37 -1.98 7.81
C LEU A 63 2.72 -3.38 8.32
N VAL A 64 1.71 -4.21 8.56
CA VAL A 64 1.88 -5.59 9.05
C VAL A 64 1.38 -6.63 8.04
N GLY A 65 0.66 -6.18 7.01
CA GLY A 65 0.19 -7.03 5.94
C GLY A 65 -0.39 -6.22 4.78
N TRP A 66 -0.46 -6.84 3.61
CA TRP A 66 -1.06 -6.28 2.41
C TRP A 66 -1.66 -7.40 1.55
N HIS A 67 -2.59 -7.01 0.69
CA HIS A 67 -3.17 -7.91 -0.31
C HIS A 67 -3.53 -7.11 -1.56
N VAL A 68 -3.20 -7.65 -2.73
CA VAL A 68 -3.73 -7.20 -4.01
C VAL A 68 -4.67 -8.28 -4.52
N GLY A 69 -5.91 -7.91 -4.81
CA GLY A 69 -6.83 -8.81 -5.49
C GLY A 69 -7.50 -8.18 -6.70
N GLN A 70 -8.47 -8.89 -7.25
CA GLN A 70 -9.24 -8.44 -8.39
C GLN A 70 -10.30 -7.44 -7.94
N ARG A 71 -10.49 -6.39 -8.74
CA ARG A 71 -11.64 -5.50 -8.57
C ARG A 71 -12.81 -6.08 -9.34
N ASP A 72 -13.91 -6.38 -8.66
CA ASP A 72 -15.16 -6.74 -9.33
C ASP A 72 -15.70 -5.57 -10.14
N THR A 73 -16.34 -5.89 -11.27
CA THR A 73 -17.12 -4.91 -12.01
C THR A 73 -18.38 -4.63 -11.18
N VAL A 74 -18.37 -3.55 -10.40
CA VAL A 74 -19.56 -3.14 -9.63
C VAL A 74 -20.66 -2.80 -10.64
N LEU A 75 -21.64 -3.68 -10.79
CA LEU A 75 -22.91 -3.33 -11.41
C LEU A 75 -23.65 -2.47 -10.40
N ALA A 76 -23.87 -1.20 -10.74
CA ALA A 76 -24.76 -0.34 -9.98
C ALA A 76 -26.17 -0.95 -10.05
N ASN A 77 -26.68 -1.43 -8.91
CA ASN A 77 -28.08 -1.82 -8.74
C ASN A 77 -28.95 -0.58 -8.58
#